data_AF-A0A3E0QQX8-F1
#
_entry.id   AF-A0A3E0QQX8-F1
#
_cell.length_a   1.000
_cell.length_b   1.000
_cell.length_c   1.000
_cell.angle_alpha   90.00
_cell.angle_beta   90.00
_cell.angle_gamma   90.00
#
_symmetry.space_group_name_H-M   'P 1'
#
loop_
_entity.id
_entity.type
_entity.pdbx_description
1 polymer ?
#
loop_
_entity_poly.entity_id
_entity_poly.type
_entity_poly.pdbx_seq_one_letter_code
_entity_poly.pdbx_strand_id
1 'polypeptide(L)'
;MKKKHKLFQDLCIVEVGLLKKKHRLKCKFFKPTKRRKRRGRKKVIYKINCVIKRLNIICPKQPFIGVKPKVRRYFFVAPHDINLSGEKIVLFPNQFVDDKGETVAKFIDFGQEGYFNLYVNGALQEGKLYHVNSDALTIISTGQTIYKGTPIILESIGFIISRKK
;
A
#
# COMPACT_ATOMS: atom_id res chain seq x y z
N MET A 1 3.05 40.71 -7.40
CA MET A 1 3.62 40.63 -6.04
C MET A 1 2.52 40.30 -5.03
N LYS A 2 2.88 39.51 -4.00
CA LYS A 2 2.12 39.08 -2.80
C LYS A 2 1.18 37.87 -2.90
N LYS A 3 1.82 36.69 -2.73
CA LYS A 3 1.29 35.48 -2.08
C LYS A 3 0.69 35.80 -0.71
N LYS A 4 -0.42 35.14 -0.32
CA LYS A 4 -0.60 34.61 1.03
C LYS A 4 -1.26 33.23 0.97
N HIS A 5 -0.54 32.28 1.57
CA HIS A 5 -0.87 30.87 1.74
C HIS A 5 -1.77 30.64 2.97
N LYS A 6 -2.49 29.51 2.89
CA LYS A 6 -2.87 28.56 3.97
C LYS A 6 -3.75 29.04 5.13
N LEU A 7 -4.94 28.45 5.20
CA LEU A 7 -5.21 27.45 6.23
C LEU A 7 -6.26 26.46 5.72
N PHE A 8 -5.74 25.31 5.30
CA PHE A 8 -6.46 24.05 5.26
C PHE A 8 -7.06 23.81 6.65
N GLN A 9 -8.39 23.72 6.73
CA GLN A 9 -9.04 22.83 7.67
C GLN A 9 -9.90 21.92 6.84
N ASP A 10 -9.42 20.69 6.69
CA ASP A 10 -10.10 19.60 6.02
C ASP A 10 -11.50 19.46 6.58
N LEU A 11 -12.45 19.96 5.81
CA LEU A 11 -13.85 19.60 5.95
C LEU A 11 -13.91 18.12 5.57
N CYS A 12 -13.87 17.21 6.56
CA CYS A 12 -14.30 15.85 6.35
C CYS A 12 -15.79 15.89 5.96
N ILE A 13 -16.03 15.97 4.65
CA ILE A 13 -17.34 15.70 4.06
C ILE A 13 -17.55 14.21 4.25
N VAL A 14 -18.21 13.84 5.34
CA VAL A 14 -18.84 12.54 5.44
C VAL A 14 -20.13 12.67 4.62
N GLU A 15 -20.10 12.20 3.38
CA GLU A 15 -21.31 11.88 2.64
C GLU A 15 -22.03 10.75 3.40
N VAL A 16 -22.92 11.14 4.32
CA VAL A 16 -23.90 10.21 4.87
C VAL A 16 -25.06 10.18 3.88
N GLY A 17 -25.09 9.11 3.09
CA GLY A 17 -26.18 8.81 2.16
C GLY A 17 -27.55 9.00 2.82
N LEU A 18 -28.38 9.81 2.16
CA LEU A 18 -29.85 9.84 2.20
C LEU A 18 -30.53 9.16 3.39
N LEU A 19 -30.70 9.91 4.49
CA LEU A 19 -31.91 9.80 5.28
C LEU A 19 -32.40 11.19 5.66
N LYS A 20 -33.37 11.70 4.89
CA LYS A 20 -34.11 12.93 5.15
C LYS A 20 -34.86 12.81 6.48
N LYS A 21 -34.25 13.16 7.61
CA LYS A 21 -34.99 13.53 8.83
C LYS A 21 -34.49 14.88 9.35
N LYS A 22 -35.18 15.94 8.91
CA LYS A 22 -35.10 17.27 9.52
C LYS A 22 -35.53 17.16 10.99
N HIS A 23 -34.59 17.03 11.90
CA HIS A 23 -34.88 17.27 13.31
C HIS A 23 -35.03 18.77 13.52
N ARG A 24 -36.30 19.22 13.55
CA ARG A 24 -36.66 20.60 13.87
C ARG A 24 -36.43 20.81 15.37
N LEU A 25 -35.26 21.34 15.73
CA LEU A 25 -34.94 21.75 17.10
C LEU A 25 -35.98 22.78 17.55
N LYS A 26 -36.91 22.38 18.44
CA LYS A 26 -37.83 23.31 19.09
C LYS A 26 -37.12 23.98 20.26
N CYS A 27 -36.39 25.05 19.97
CA CYS A 27 -35.96 25.98 21.01
C CYS A 27 -37.20 26.76 21.49
N LYS A 28 -37.67 26.51 22.72
CA LYS A 28 -38.74 27.31 23.33
C LYS A 28 -38.16 28.67 23.72
N PHE A 29 -38.52 29.71 22.98
CA PHE A 29 -38.24 31.10 23.34
C PHE A 29 -39.08 31.50 24.56
N PHE A 30 -38.44 31.66 25.73
CA PHE A 30 -39.10 32.32 26.86
C PHE A 30 -38.92 33.84 26.71
N LYS A 31 -40.03 34.60 26.68
CA LYS A 31 -39.99 36.07 26.56
C LYS A 31 -39.33 36.67 27.81
N PRO A 32 -38.41 37.65 27.68
CA PRO A 32 -37.78 38.27 28.83
C PRO A 32 -38.77 39.19 29.54
N THR A 33 -38.91 39.04 30.86
CA THR A 33 -39.64 39.99 31.71
C THR A 33 -38.75 41.18 32.07
N LYS A 34 -39.32 42.38 31.84
CA LYS A 34 -38.89 43.75 32.21
C LYS A 34 -37.82 44.45 31.35
N ARG A 35 -38.29 45.50 30.67
CA ARG A 35 -37.50 46.57 30.01
C ARG A 35 -37.08 47.62 31.05
N ARG A 36 -35.83 48.11 31.01
CA ARG A 36 -35.43 49.40 31.61
C ARG A 36 -34.59 50.22 30.64
N LYS A 37 -34.90 51.53 30.57
CA LYS A 37 -34.36 52.57 29.67
C LYS A 37 -32.88 52.89 29.95
N ARG A 38 -32.19 53.33 28.90
CA ARG A 38 -30.74 53.56 28.78
C ARG A 38 -30.19 54.64 29.73
N ARG A 39 -29.26 54.27 30.62
CA ARG A 39 -28.04 55.02 31.03
C ARG A 39 -27.09 54.01 31.72
N GLY A 40 -25.81 54.00 31.31
CA GLY A 40 -24.81 52.98 31.67
C GLY A 40 -25.00 51.67 30.91
N ARG A 41 -24.24 51.44 29.83
CA ARG A 41 -24.38 50.25 28.95
C ARG A 41 -23.93 48.98 29.68
N LYS A 42 -24.78 48.43 30.55
CA LYS A 42 -24.67 47.06 31.08
C LYS A 42 -24.72 46.10 29.88
N LYS A 43 -23.58 45.49 29.55
CA LYS A 43 -23.50 44.38 28.59
C LYS A 43 -24.33 43.22 29.15
N VAL A 44 -25.46 42.93 28.53
CA VAL A 44 -26.27 41.75 28.86
C VAL A 44 -25.56 40.54 28.22
N ILE A 45 -24.95 39.71 29.05
CA ILE A 45 -24.32 38.46 28.63
C ILE A 45 -25.41 37.39 28.66
N TYR A 46 -25.80 36.89 27.50
CA TYR A 46 -26.72 35.76 27.40
C TYR A 46 -25.92 34.46 27.57
N LYS A 47 -26.02 33.83 28.75
CA LYS A 47 -25.50 32.46 28.95
C LYS A 47 -26.46 31.48 28.30
N ILE A 48 -26.07 30.94 27.14
CA ILE A 48 -26.78 29.84 26.49
C ILE A 48 -26.18 28.54 27.05
N ASN A 49 -26.89 27.86 27.94
CA ASN A 49 -26.51 26.54 28.39
C ASN A 49 -27.07 25.50 27.40
N CYS A 50 -26.24 25.00 26.50
CA CYS A 50 -26.58 23.88 25.63
C CYS A 50 -26.25 22.56 26.36
N VAL A 51 -27.27 21.78 26.72
CA VAL A 51 -27.07 20.40 27.18
C VAL A 51 -26.94 19.52 25.94
N ILE A 52 -25.70 19.16 25.59
CA ILE A 52 -25.43 18.22 24.51
C ILE A 52 -25.84 16.82 25.02
N LYS A 53 -26.96 16.30 24.51
CA LYS A 53 -27.25 14.87 24.67
C LYS A 53 -26.14 14.11 23.95
N ARG A 54 -25.39 13.31 24.69
CA ARG A 54 -24.27 12.49 24.18
C ARG A 54 -24.68 11.82 22.87
N LEU A 55 -24.07 12.22 21.76
CA LEU A 55 -24.13 11.47 20.52
C LEU A 55 -23.16 10.30 20.69
N ASN A 56 -23.70 9.09 20.83
CA ASN A 56 -22.88 7.87 20.75
C ASN A 56 -22.45 7.70 19.30
N ILE A 57 -21.30 8.28 18.95
CA ILE A 57 -20.64 8.03 17.67
C ILE A 57 -20.05 6.62 17.77
N ILE A 58 -20.75 5.64 17.20
CA ILE A 58 -20.19 4.31 16.98
C ILE A 58 -19.25 4.46 15.78
N CYS A 59 -17.96 4.69 16.06
CA CYS A 59 -16.94 4.54 15.03
C CYS A 59 -16.83 3.06 14.69
N PRO A 60 -17.04 2.64 13.42
CA PRO A 60 -16.75 1.27 13.05
C PRO A 60 -15.27 1.02 13.33
N LYS A 61 -14.95 0.08 14.23
CA LYS A 61 -13.57 -0.38 14.41
C LYS A 61 -13.16 -1.04 13.10
N GLN A 62 -12.49 -0.30 12.22
CA GLN A 62 -11.90 -0.88 11.03
C GLN A 62 -10.77 -1.82 11.47
N PRO A 63 -10.74 -3.08 10.99
CA PRO A 63 -9.66 -3.98 11.30
C PRO A 63 -8.36 -3.43 10.70
N PHE A 64 -7.31 -3.37 11.51
CA PHE A 64 -5.99 -3.02 11.02
C PHE A 64 -5.45 -4.18 10.17
N ILE A 65 -5.27 -3.92 8.87
CA ILE A 65 -4.63 -4.86 7.93
C ILE A 65 -3.22 -4.36 7.66
N GLY A 66 -2.22 -5.15 8.03
CA GLY A 66 -0.83 -4.95 7.62
C GLY A 66 -0.46 -5.93 6.52
N VAL A 67 0.32 -5.50 5.53
CA VAL A 67 0.89 -6.38 4.51
C VAL A 67 2.40 -6.33 4.65
N LYS A 68 3.05 -7.50 4.70
CA LYS A 68 4.50 -7.62 4.79
C LYS A 68 5.03 -8.41 3.60
N PRO A 69 6.02 -7.89 2.85
CA PRO A 69 6.65 -8.67 1.80
C PRO A 69 7.58 -9.73 2.41
N LYS A 70 7.70 -10.85 1.71
CA LYS A 70 8.68 -11.91 1.94
C LYS A 70 9.45 -12.10 0.65
N VAL A 71 10.76 -11.88 0.71
CA VAL A 71 11.63 -11.90 -0.46
C VAL A 71 12.58 -13.10 -0.37
N ARG A 72 12.81 -13.78 -1.49
CA ARG A 72 13.82 -14.82 -1.68
C ARG A 72 14.63 -14.45 -2.91
N ARG A 73 15.95 -14.44 -2.81
CA ARG A 73 16.85 -14.19 -3.96
C ARG A 73 17.70 -15.41 -4.22
N TYR A 74 17.89 -15.68 -5.50
CA TYR A 74 18.67 -16.80 -6.01
C TYR A 74 19.70 -16.26 -6.98
N PHE A 75 20.97 -16.59 -6.74
CA PHE A 75 22.09 -16.06 -7.49
C PHE A 75 22.73 -17.16 -8.33
N PHE A 76 22.91 -16.87 -9.62
CA PHE A 76 23.66 -17.69 -10.56
C PHE A 76 24.69 -16.82 -11.27
N VAL A 77 25.90 -17.33 -11.44
CA VAL A 77 26.94 -16.66 -12.23
C VAL A 77 27.21 -17.53 -13.44
N ALA A 78 27.06 -16.96 -14.64
CA ALA A 78 27.25 -17.71 -15.89
C ALA A 78 28.66 -18.33 -15.95
N PRO A 79 28.81 -19.67 -15.94
CA PRO A 79 30.13 -20.31 -15.89
C PRO A 79 30.85 -20.28 -17.24
N HIS A 80 30.10 -20.10 -18.33
CA HIS A 80 30.56 -19.96 -19.72
C HIS A 80 29.61 -19.01 -20.47
N ASP A 81 29.94 -18.68 -21.72
CA ASP A 81 29.08 -17.85 -22.57
C ASP A 81 27.79 -18.62 -22.93
N ILE A 82 26.66 -18.01 -22.63
CA ILE A 82 25.33 -18.57 -22.82
C ILE A 82 24.70 -17.87 -24.03
N ASN A 83 24.57 -18.59 -25.15
CA ASN A 83 24.06 -18.03 -26.41
C ASN A 83 22.54 -18.21 -26.51
N LEU A 84 21.79 -17.10 -26.54
CA LEU A 84 20.34 -17.05 -26.66
C LEU A 84 19.87 -16.90 -28.11
N SER A 85 20.66 -17.32 -29.11
CA SER A 85 20.31 -17.18 -30.54
C SER A 85 19.54 -18.36 -31.12
N GLY A 86 19.43 -19.46 -30.39
CA GLY A 86 18.76 -20.68 -30.84
C GLY A 86 17.62 -21.05 -29.91
N GLU A 87 17.85 -22.06 -29.08
CA GLU A 87 16.85 -22.64 -28.19
C GLU A 87 16.68 -21.84 -26.89
N LYS A 88 15.52 -22.04 -26.25
CA LYS A 88 15.26 -21.57 -24.90
C LYS A 88 16.24 -22.24 -23.92
N ILE A 89 16.69 -21.47 -22.93
CA ILE A 89 17.68 -21.95 -21.95
C ILE A 89 16.96 -22.25 -20.66
N VAL A 90 17.26 -23.42 -20.08
CA VAL A 90 16.66 -23.89 -18.83
C VAL A 90 17.76 -23.94 -17.77
N LEU A 91 17.56 -23.16 -16.70
CA LEU A 91 18.42 -23.14 -15.53
C LEU A 91 17.67 -23.79 -14.35
N PHE A 92 18.34 -24.67 -13.64
CA PHE A 92 17.76 -25.45 -12.54
C PHE A 92 18.12 -24.85 -11.18
N PRO A 93 17.27 -24.97 -10.15
CA PRO A 93 17.51 -24.42 -8.82
C PRO A 93 18.86 -24.82 -8.21
N ASN A 94 19.30 -26.07 -8.44
CA ASN A 94 20.58 -26.58 -7.91
C ASN A 94 21.83 -25.87 -8.48
N GLN A 95 21.67 -25.02 -9.50
CA GLN A 95 22.73 -24.17 -10.03
C GLN A 95 22.80 -22.82 -9.31
N PHE A 96 21.81 -22.48 -8.48
CA PHE A 96 21.71 -21.21 -7.77
C PHE A 96 22.12 -21.37 -6.31
N VAL A 97 22.61 -20.28 -5.75
CA VAL A 97 22.82 -20.11 -4.31
C VAL A 97 21.85 -19.10 -3.73
N ASP A 98 21.50 -19.25 -2.46
CA ASP A 98 20.66 -18.29 -1.73
C ASP A 98 21.48 -17.17 -1.06
N ASP A 99 20.82 -16.30 -0.31
CA ASP A 99 21.47 -15.22 0.45
C ASP A 99 22.49 -15.72 1.51
N LYS A 100 22.48 -17.01 1.86
CA LYS A 100 23.45 -17.63 2.77
C LYS A 100 24.60 -18.32 2.03
N GLY A 101 24.55 -18.35 0.69
CA GLY A 101 25.51 -19.07 -0.14
C GLY A 101 25.22 -20.56 -0.28
N GLU A 102 24.06 -21.04 0.17
CA GLU A 102 23.68 -22.45 0.12
C GLU A 102 22.99 -22.79 -1.19
N THR A 103 23.26 -23.99 -1.72
CA THR A 103 22.62 -24.47 -2.95
C THR A 103 21.11 -24.60 -2.79
N VAL A 104 20.37 -24.13 -3.77
CA VAL A 104 18.91 -24.07 -3.74
C VAL A 104 18.30 -25.37 -4.27
N ALA A 105 17.39 -25.98 -3.51
CA ALA A 105 16.69 -27.18 -3.99
C ALA A 105 15.51 -26.84 -4.92
N LYS A 106 14.77 -25.76 -4.62
CA LYS A 106 13.60 -25.31 -5.38
C LYS A 106 13.43 -23.79 -5.30
N PHE A 107 12.89 -23.20 -6.36
CA PHE A 107 12.42 -21.82 -6.33
C PHE A 107 11.10 -21.76 -5.57
N ILE A 108 10.98 -20.79 -4.66
CA ILE A 108 9.77 -20.57 -3.89
C ILE A 108 8.84 -19.71 -4.72
N ASP A 109 7.71 -20.26 -5.12
CA ASP A 109 6.61 -19.55 -5.74
C ASP A 109 5.54 -19.21 -4.69
N PHE A 110 5.15 -17.95 -4.62
CA PHE A 110 4.09 -17.48 -3.73
C PHE A 110 2.70 -17.51 -4.41
N GLY A 111 2.62 -17.99 -5.65
CA GLY A 111 1.39 -18.11 -6.42
C GLY A 111 0.76 -16.74 -6.68
N GLN A 112 -0.56 -16.64 -6.48
CA GLN A 112 -1.31 -15.39 -6.72
C GLN A 112 -0.91 -14.24 -5.79
N GLU A 113 -0.27 -14.55 -4.66
CA GLU A 113 0.17 -13.56 -3.66
C GLU A 113 1.61 -13.10 -3.90
N GLY A 114 2.16 -13.34 -5.09
CA GLY A 114 3.53 -12.95 -5.41
C GLY A 114 3.85 -12.95 -6.89
N TYR A 115 5.12 -12.69 -7.17
CA TYR A 115 5.66 -12.63 -8.52
C TYR A 115 7.18 -12.86 -8.51
N PHE A 116 7.73 -13.09 -9.70
CA PHE A 116 9.16 -13.22 -9.92
C PHE A 116 9.69 -12.04 -10.73
N ASN A 117 10.86 -11.54 -10.34
CA ASN A 117 11.69 -10.65 -11.13
C ASN A 117 12.95 -11.40 -11.56
N LEU A 118 13.35 -11.23 -12.83
CA LEU A 118 14.63 -11.72 -13.32
C LEU A 118 15.53 -10.53 -13.63
N TYR A 119 16.76 -10.55 -13.10
CA TYR A 119 17.79 -9.60 -13.44
C TYR A 119 18.94 -10.33 -14.14
N VAL A 120 19.39 -9.80 -15.28
CA VAL A 120 20.58 -10.27 -15.99
C VAL A 120 21.55 -9.11 -16.05
N ASN A 121 22.76 -9.29 -15.51
CA ASN A 121 23.75 -8.22 -15.37
C ASN A 121 23.20 -6.96 -14.65
N GLY A 122 22.31 -7.15 -13.66
CA GLY A 122 21.65 -6.06 -12.96
C GLY A 122 20.50 -5.38 -13.71
N ALA A 123 20.23 -5.74 -14.97
CA ALA A 123 19.10 -5.22 -15.73
C ALA A 123 17.84 -6.09 -15.54
N LEU A 124 16.73 -5.48 -15.13
CA LEU A 124 15.44 -6.15 -15.00
C LEU A 124 14.94 -6.61 -16.38
N GLN A 125 14.56 -7.88 -16.48
CA GLN A 125 14.02 -8.48 -17.69
C GLN A 125 12.50 -8.37 -17.72
N GLU A 126 11.94 -8.17 -18.91
CA GLU A 126 10.50 -8.18 -19.12
C GLU A 126 9.93 -9.57 -18.86
N GLY A 127 8.75 -9.66 -18.22
CA GLY A 127 8.13 -10.93 -17.85
C GLY A 127 7.76 -11.86 -19.02
N LYS A 128 7.80 -11.36 -20.27
CA LYS A 128 7.62 -12.20 -21.47
C LYS A 128 8.90 -12.91 -21.90
N LEU A 129 10.07 -12.49 -21.42
CA LEU A 129 11.37 -13.04 -21.84
C LEU A 129 11.80 -14.25 -20.99
N TYR A 130 11.03 -14.60 -19.97
CA TYR A 130 11.31 -15.73 -19.12
C TYR A 130 10.05 -16.34 -18.52
N HIS A 131 10.15 -17.60 -18.10
CA HIS A 131 9.13 -18.30 -17.35
C HIS A 131 9.78 -18.98 -16.13
N VAL A 132 9.11 -18.92 -14.99
CA VAL A 132 9.61 -19.50 -13.73
C VAL A 132 8.58 -20.48 -13.19
N ASN A 133 9.06 -21.63 -12.72
CA ASN A 133 8.30 -22.50 -11.84
C ASN A 133 9.23 -22.97 -10.71
N SER A 134 8.73 -23.79 -9.80
CA SER A 134 9.50 -24.26 -8.64
C SER A 134 10.78 -25.03 -8.99
N ASP A 135 10.83 -25.63 -10.17
CA ASP A 135 11.89 -26.59 -10.57
C ASP A 135 12.81 -26.04 -11.69
N ALA A 136 12.47 -24.90 -12.31
CA ALA A 136 13.24 -24.33 -13.41
C ALA A 136 12.95 -22.84 -13.67
N LEU A 137 13.99 -22.15 -14.13
CA LEU A 137 13.92 -20.85 -14.79
C LEU A 137 14.18 -21.08 -16.28
N THR A 138 13.24 -20.71 -17.13
CA THR A 138 13.39 -20.75 -18.59
C THR A 138 13.56 -19.35 -19.14
N ILE A 139 14.64 -19.08 -19.87
CA ILE A 139 14.87 -17.82 -20.57
C ILE A 139 14.62 -18.04 -22.06
N ILE A 140 13.84 -17.16 -22.68
CA ILE A 140 13.48 -17.23 -24.10
C ILE A 140 14.65 -16.73 -24.96
N SER A 141 14.77 -17.30 -26.16
CA SER A 141 15.74 -16.90 -27.18
C SER A 141 15.51 -15.44 -27.60
N THR A 142 16.56 -14.62 -27.53
CA THR A 142 16.54 -13.19 -27.88
C THR A 142 17.57 -12.80 -28.95
N GLY A 143 18.40 -13.75 -29.42
CA GLY A 143 19.52 -13.46 -30.31
C GLY A 143 20.74 -12.86 -29.60
N GLN A 144 20.72 -12.76 -28.27
CA GLN A 144 21.80 -12.17 -27.48
C GLN A 144 22.72 -13.22 -26.87
N THR A 145 23.86 -12.80 -26.34
CA THR A 145 24.77 -13.67 -25.59
C THR A 145 24.96 -13.12 -24.19
N ILE A 146 24.76 -13.97 -23.18
CA ILE A 146 25.12 -13.67 -21.80
C ILE A 146 26.55 -14.17 -21.61
N TYR A 147 27.49 -13.24 -21.46
CA TYR A 147 28.90 -13.59 -21.32
C TYR A 147 29.20 -14.27 -19.98
N LYS A 148 30.24 -15.10 -19.96
CA LYS A 148 30.80 -15.70 -18.76
C LYS A 148 31.02 -14.67 -17.66
N GLY A 149 30.68 -15.03 -16.43
CA GLY A 149 30.79 -14.17 -15.25
C GLY A 149 29.60 -13.23 -15.05
N THR A 150 28.66 -13.17 -15.99
CA THR A 150 27.46 -12.33 -15.84
C THR A 150 26.57 -12.86 -14.70
N PRO A 151 26.18 -12.03 -13.73
CA PRO A 151 25.25 -12.43 -12.68
C PRO A 151 23.81 -12.48 -13.23
N ILE A 152 23.12 -13.57 -12.92
CA ILE A 152 21.68 -13.75 -13.12
C ILE A 152 21.05 -13.89 -11.73
N ILE A 153 20.09 -13.02 -11.42
CA ILE A 153 19.42 -12.99 -10.12
C ILE A 153 17.94 -13.23 -10.36
N LEU A 154 17.42 -14.30 -9.78
CA LEU A 154 15.99 -14.55 -9.72
C LEU A 154 15.49 -14.12 -8.33
N GLU A 155 14.53 -13.21 -8.31
CA GLU A 155 13.93 -12.69 -7.10
C GLU A 155 12.47 -13.11 -7.04
N SER A 156 12.08 -13.79 -5.95
CA SER A 156 10.69 -14.15 -5.65
C SER A 156 10.17 -13.30 -4.52
N ILE A 157 9.06 -12.59 -4.77
CA ILE A 157 8.43 -11.69 -3.81
C ILE A 157 7.02 -12.19 -3.55
N GLY A 158 6.70 -12.42 -2.28
CA GLY A 158 5.36 -12.75 -1.82
C GLY A 158 4.85 -11.77 -0.78
N PHE A 159 3.53 -11.65 -0.64
CA PHE A 159 2.90 -10.76 0.34
C PHE A 159 2.15 -11.57 1.39
N ILE A 160 2.36 -11.25 2.66
CA ILE A 160 1.68 -11.90 3.79
C ILE A 160 0.80 -10.88 4.49
N ILE A 161 -0.48 -11.22 4.63
CA ILE A 161 -1.45 -10.41 5.39
C ILE A 161 -1.27 -10.67 6.89
N SER A 162 -1.07 -9.60 7.65
CA SER A 162 -1.04 -9.58 9.10
C SER A 162 -2.29 -8.86 9.62
N ARG A 163 -3.11 -9.56 10.40
CA ARG A 163 -4.26 -8.97 11.11
C ARG A 163 -3.90 -8.86 12.58
N LYS A 164 -3.92 -7.66 13.15
CA LYS A 164 -3.85 -7.49 14.61
C LYS A 164 -5.26 -7.76 15.16
N LYS A 165 -5.38 -8.78 16.01
CA LYS A 165 -6.59 -9.02 16.81
C LYS A 165 -6.76 -7.95 17.88
#